data_AF-G7Q6Z1-F1
#
_entry.id   AF-G7Q6Z1-F1
#
_cell.length_a   1.000
_cell.length_b   1.000
_cell.length_c   1.000
_cell.angle_alpha   90.00
_cell.angle_beta   90.00
_cell.angle_gamma   90.00
#
_symmetry.space_group_name_H-M   'P 1'
#
loop_
_entity.id
_entity.type
_entity.pdbx_description
1 polymer ?
#
loop_
_entity_poly.entity_id
_entity_poly.type
_entity_poly.pdbx_seq_one_letter_code
_entity_poly.pdbx_strand_id
1 'polypeptide(L)'
;MRLRLVFLAGLVVLVAGCAGTSAGPGGDRAPVMTVSDFYGFCSALPTPDACLSDPICNRYRRELSSPPNDLAGCLAVCRQTENALYVDNLVNGCAEILDRAEDLCDQFCRRRDRS
;
A
#
# COMPACT_ATOMS: atom_id res chain seq x y z
N MET A 1 -57.99 -35.22 17.18
CA MET A 1 -57.61 -34.71 15.84
C MET A 1 -56.08 -34.73 15.74
N ARG A 2 -55.46 -35.90 15.59
CA ARG A 2 -54.73 -36.39 14.40
C ARG A 2 -53.78 -35.38 13.73
N LEU A 3 -52.64 -35.27 14.39
CA LEU A 3 -51.29 -34.89 13.92
C LEU A 3 -50.99 -35.43 12.51
N ARG A 4 -50.65 -34.56 11.56
CA ARG A 4 -50.13 -34.95 10.25
C ARG A 4 -48.61 -35.06 10.33
N LEU A 5 -48.18 -36.32 10.33
CA LEU A 5 -46.81 -36.81 10.19
C LEU A 5 -46.44 -36.88 8.70
N VAL A 6 -45.16 -36.56 8.43
CA VAL A 6 -44.28 -37.17 7.41
C VAL A 6 -44.35 -36.62 5.98
N PHE A 7 -43.25 -35.98 5.55
CA PHE A 7 -42.27 -36.48 4.56
C PHE A 7 -40.98 -35.66 4.77
N LEU A 8 -39.93 -36.19 5.44
CA LEU A 8 -38.91 -37.15 5.00
C LEU A 8 -37.81 -36.55 4.11
N ALA A 9 -36.57 -36.91 4.49
CA ALA A 9 -35.30 -36.87 3.76
C ALA A 9 -34.56 -35.51 3.75
N GLY A 10 -33.34 -35.37 4.28
CA GLY A 10 -32.38 -36.26 4.95
C GLY A 10 -31.38 -35.37 5.71
N LEU A 11 -30.90 -35.70 6.93
CA LEU A 11 -29.80 -36.62 7.23
C LEU A 11 -28.66 -36.50 6.19
N VAL A 12 -27.46 -36.00 6.50
CA VAL A 12 -26.33 -36.68 7.19
C VAL A 12 -25.21 -35.62 7.27
N VAL A 13 -24.81 -35.13 8.44
CA VAL A 13 -23.67 -35.59 9.28
C VAL A 13 -22.29 -35.31 8.67
N LEU A 14 -21.55 -34.45 9.39
CA LEU A 14 -20.11 -34.45 9.71
C LEU A 14 -19.08 -34.95 8.67
N VAL A 15 -17.95 -34.24 8.57
CA VAL A 15 -16.60 -34.72 8.99
C VAL A 15 -15.50 -33.85 8.35
N ALA A 16 -14.55 -33.46 9.22
CA ALA A 16 -13.13 -33.16 8.96
C ALA A 16 -12.73 -32.00 8.06
N GLY A 17 -11.68 -31.31 8.53
CA GLY A 17 -11.03 -30.23 7.82
C GLY A 17 -10.40 -30.67 6.51
N CYS A 18 -10.26 -29.69 5.63
CA CYS A 18 -9.18 -29.65 4.68
C CYS A 18 -8.41 -28.37 5.00
N ALA A 19 -7.14 -28.56 5.38
CA ALA A 19 -6.12 -27.56 5.18
C ALA A 19 -6.21 -27.10 3.73
N GLY A 20 -6.82 -25.93 3.52
CA GLY A 20 -6.77 -25.23 2.25
C GLY A 20 -5.45 -24.49 2.18
N THR A 21 -4.38 -25.22 1.88
CA THR A 21 -3.21 -24.68 1.19
C THR A 21 -3.70 -24.03 -0.10
N SER A 22 -4.11 -22.76 -0.02
CA SER A 22 -4.13 -21.89 -1.21
C SER A 22 -2.69 -21.52 -1.52
N ALA A 23 -1.92 -22.51 -1.97
CA ALA A 23 -0.78 -22.28 -2.84
C ALA A 23 -1.36 -21.75 -4.16
N GLY A 24 -1.62 -20.45 -4.19
CA GLY A 24 -1.92 -19.75 -5.43
C GLY A 24 -0.71 -19.89 -6.37
N PRO A 25 -0.94 -20.15 -7.66
CA PRO A 25 0.15 -20.32 -8.63
C PRO A 25 0.85 -18.97 -8.82
N GLY A 26 2.15 -18.93 -8.58
CA GLY A 26 3.01 -17.81 -9.00
C GLY A 26 2.69 -16.48 -8.34
N GLY A 27 2.99 -16.35 -7.05
CA GLY A 27 3.08 -15.04 -6.40
C GLY A 27 4.31 -14.30 -6.90
N ASP A 28 4.27 -13.80 -8.14
CA ASP A 28 5.30 -12.91 -8.67
C ASP A 28 5.40 -11.72 -7.72
N ARG A 29 6.54 -11.63 -7.02
CA ARG A 29 6.81 -10.49 -6.15
C ARG A 29 6.72 -9.24 -7.03
N ALA A 30 5.92 -8.26 -6.61
CA ALA A 30 5.85 -6.98 -7.28
C ALA A 30 7.28 -6.47 -7.53
N PRO A 31 7.59 -5.99 -8.74
CA PRO A 31 8.95 -5.63 -9.11
C PRO A 31 9.49 -4.53 -8.21
N VAL A 32 10.81 -4.49 -8.07
CA VAL A 32 11.52 -3.42 -7.38
C VAL A 32 11.11 -2.10 -7.99
N MET A 33 10.69 -1.16 -7.14
CA MET A 33 10.38 0.20 -7.56
C MET A 33 11.68 0.99 -7.57
N THR A 34 12.05 1.55 -8.71
CA THR A 34 13.20 2.46 -8.80
C THR A 34 12.81 3.86 -8.35
N VAL A 35 13.80 4.73 -8.12
CA VAL A 35 13.55 6.14 -7.78
C VAL A 35 12.83 6.88 -8.92
N SER A 36 13.10 6.51 -10.18
CA SER A 36 12.37 7.04 -11.33
C SER A 36 10.93 6.57 -11.37
N ASP A 37 10.66 5.30 -11.03
CA ASP A 37 9.29 4.78 -10.96
C ASP A 37 8.50 5.50 -9.87
N PHE A 38 9.10 5.64 -8.67
CA PHE A 38 8.51 6.43 -7.59
C PHE A 38 8.13 7.84 -8.07
N TYR A 39 9.07 8.56 -8.69
CA TYR A 39 8.81 9.91 -9.15
C TYR A 39 7.72 9.95 -10.22
N GLY A 40 7.74 9.03 -11.18
CA GLY A 40 6.73 8.94 -12.23
C GLY A 40 5.33 8.66 -11.69
N PHE A 41 5.21 7.78 -10.70
CA PHE A 41 3.91 7.51 -10.06
C PHE A 41 3.44 8.69 -9.20
N CYS A 42 4.36 9.36 -8.51
CA CYS A 42 4.04 10.49 -7.65
C CYS A 42 3.63 11.74 -8.46
N SER A 43 4.38 12.10 -9.50
CA SER A 43 4.07 13.27 -10.32
C SER A 43 2.79 13.11 -11.13
N ALA A 44 2.40 11.87 -11.43
CA ALA A 44 1.15 11.53 -12.12
C ALA A 44 -0.08 11.50 -11.19
N LEU A 45 0.07 11.78 -9.89
CA LEU A 45 -1.07 11.83 -8.97
C LEU A 45 -2.06 12.92 -9.40
N PRO A 46 -3.38 12.63 -9.36
CA PRO A 46 -4.38 13.63 -9.66
C PRO A 46 -4.34 14.70 -8.57
N THR A 47 -4.01 15.93 -8.95
CA THR A 47 -3.94 17.05 -8.01
C THR A 47 -5.22 17.90 -8.07
N PRO A 48 -5.78 18.33 -6.94
CA PRO A 48 -6.72 19.44 -6.94
C PRO A 48 -6.02 20.70 -7.48
N ASP A 49 -6.76 21.61 -8.14
CA ASP A 49 -6.20 22.71 -8.95
C ASP A 49 -5.15 23.59 -8.23
N ALA A 50 -5.24 23.73 -6.91
CA ALA A 50 -4.31 24.54 -6.12
C ALA A 50 -3.04 23.78 -5.69
N CYS A 51 -3.04 22.45 -5.78
CA CYS A 51 -1.93 21.63 -5.31
C CYS A 51 -0.98 21.25 -6.44
N LEU A 52 0.31 21.56 -6.27
CA LEU A 52 1.36 21.06 -7.15
C LEU A 52 1.99 19.83 -6.50
N SER A 53 1.88 18.66 -7.15
CA SER A 53 2.51 17.41 -6.69
C SER A 53 4.03 17.45 -6.84
N ASP A 54 4.54 18.15 -7.85
CA ASP A 54 5.96 18.17 -8.18
C ASP A 54 6.89 18.55 -7.00
N PRO A 55 6.66 19.62 -6.22
CA PRO A 55 7.49 19.93 -5.06
C PRO A 55 7.56 18.81 -4.00
N ILE A 56 6.42 18.17 -3.71
CA ILE A 56 6.31 17.04 -2.77
C ILE A 56 7.10 15.85 -3.32
N CYS A 57 6.81 15.45 -4.55
CA CYS A 57 7.44 14.30 -5.20
C CYS A 57 8.96 14.48 -5.37
N ASN A 58 9.40 15.70 -5.68
CA ASN A 58 10.82 16.04 -5.77
C ASN A 58 11.53 15.94 -4.43
N ARG A 59 10.86 16.30 -3.32
CA ARG A 59 11.42 16.15 -1.99
C ARG A 59 11.68 14.67 -1.68
N TYR A 60 10.69 13.81 -1.81
CA TYR A 60 10.88 12.36 -1.61
C TYR A 60 11.92 11.77 -2.56
N ARG A 61 11.90 12.13 -3.84
CA ARG A 61 12.88 11.64 -4.83
C ARG A 61 14.32 11.90 -4.39
N ARG A 62 14.60 13.08 -3.81
CA ARG A 62 15.95 13.41 -3.31
C ARG A 62 16.36 12.50 -2.16
N GLU A 63 15.48 12.32 -1.18
CA GLU A 63 15.75 11.47 -0.02
C GLU A 63 15.92 9.99 -0.42
N LEU A 64 15.11 9.53 -1.38
CA LEU A 64 15.19 8.17 -1.92
C LEU A 64 16.36 7.94 -2.88
N SER A 65 17.13 8.96 -3.24
CA SER A 65 18.33 8.78 -4.08
C SER A 65 19.47 8.07 -3.35
N SER A 66 19.45 8.11 -2.01
CA SER A 66 20.42 7.42 -1.15
C SER A 66 19.73 6.91 0.13
N PRO A 67 18.75 6.01 0.03
CA PRO A 67 17.97 5.57 1.19
C PRO A 67 18.81 4.62 2.06
N PRO A 68 18.62 4.60 3.40
CA PRO A 68 19.25 3.62 4.30
C PRO A 68 19.06 2.19 3.80
N ASN A 69 20.01 1.28 4.04
CA ASN A 69 19.92 -0.07 3.48
C ASN A 69 18.86 -0.96 4.14
N ASP A 70 18.49 -0.67 5.39
CA ASP A 70 17.48 -1.42 6.13
C ASP A 70 16.07 -0.83 5.93
N LEU A 71 15.06 -1.70 6.02
CA LEU A 71 13.66 -1.31 5.89
C LEU A 71 13.25 -0.24 6.89
N ALA A 72 13.64 -0.38 8.17
CA ALA A 72 13.22 0.54 9.22
C ALA A 72 13.75 1.96 8.99
N GLY A 73 15.02 2.08 8.59
CA GLY A 73 15.66 3.32 8.20
C GLY A 73 15.02 3.94 6.97
N CYS A 74 14.70 3.14 5.95
CA CYS A 74 13.99 3.63 4.76
C CYS A 74 12.61 4.22 5.11
N LEU A 75 11.80 3.48 5.87
CA LEU A 75 10.48 3.95 6.31
C LEU A 75 10.59 5.15 7.27
N ALA A 76 11.67 5.26 8.03
CA ALA A 76 11.93 6.45 8.86
C ALA A 76 12.17 7.70 8.00
N VAL A 77 12.91 7.57 6.89
CA VAL A 77 13.10 8.67 5.93
C VAL A 77 11.77 9.11 5.30
N CYS A 78 10.90 8.17 4.93
CA CYS A 78 9.57 8.49 4.39
C CYS A 78 8.75 9.35 5.38
N ARG A 79 8.63 8.89 6.63
CA ARG A 79 7.91 9.60 7.69
C ARG A 79 8.56 10.93 8.07
N GLN A 80 9.89 11.01 8.11
CA GLN A 80 10.58 12.28 8.37
C GLN A 80 10.31 13.29 7.26
N THR A 81 10.29 12.83 6.02
CA THR A 81 10.00 13.68 4.85
C THR A 81 8.57 14.19 4.88
N GLU A 82 7.61 13.32 5.19
CA GLU A 82 6.21 13.69 5.36
C GLU A 82 6.05 14.76 6.45
N ASN A 83 6.59 14.51 7.65
CA ASN A 83 6.52 15.43 8.78
C ASN A 83 7.13 16.80 8.44
N ALA A 84 8.22 16.84 7.67
CA ALA A 84 8.85 18.07 7.23
C ALA A 84 8.00 18.86 6.22
N LEU A 85 7.12 18.20 5.49
CA LEU A 85 6.23 18.79 4.48
C LEU A 85 4.81 19.06 5.01
N TYR A 86 4.45 18.47 6.15
CA TYR A 86 3.07 18.36 6.61
C TYR A 86 2.38 19.72 6.77
N VAL A 87 2.95 20.64 7.55
CA VAL A 87 2.30 21.92 7.86
C VAL A 87 2.08 22.75 6.60
N ASP A 88 3.10 22.87 5.75
CA ASP A 88 3.02 23.66 4.52
C ASP A 88 2.00 23.08 3.55
N ASN A 89 1.97 21.75 3.38
CA ASN A 89 1.05 21.11 2.44
C ASN A 89 -0.37 21.00 3.00
N LEU A 90 -0.56 20.94 4.32
CA LEU A 90 -1.86 21.03 4.95
C LEU A 90 -2.51 22.40 4.68
N VAL A 91 -1.76 23.48 4.90
CA VAL A 91 -2.25 24.86 4.68
C VAL A 91 -2.58 25.12 3.21
N ASN A 92 -1.81 24.53 2.29
CA ASN A 92 -2.00 24.70 0.84
C ASN A 92 -3.01 23.70 0.23
N GLY A 93 -3.70 22.88 1.04
CA GLY A 93 -4.70 21.93 0.53
C GLY A 93 -4.11 20.73 -0.23
N CYS A 94 -2.84 20.41 0.03
CA CYS A 94 -2.07 19.33 -0.58
C CYS A 94 -1.96 18.07 0.30
N ALA A 95 -2.68 18.00 1.43
CA ALA A 95 -2.56 16.90 2.38
C ALA A 95 -2.73 15.51 1.72
N GLU A 96 -3.77 15.33 0.90
CA GLU A 96 -4.00 14.04 0.23
C GLU A 96 -2.85 13.63 -0.72
N ILE A 97 -2.19 14.60 -1.35
CA ILE A 97 -1.04 14.35 -2.23
C ILE A 97 0.19 13.98 -1.41
N LEU A 98 0.35 14.61 -0.24
CA LEU A 98 1.43 14.28 0.69
C LEU A 98 1.27 12.85 1.22
N ASP A 99 0.08 12.49 1.71
CA ASP A 99 -0.24 11.15 2.20
C ASP A 99 0.01 10.10 1.10
N ARG A 100 -0.41 10.41 -0.13
CA ARG A 100 -0.22 9.49 -1.26
C ARG A 100 1.24 9.36 -1.69
N ALA A 101 2.03 10.42 -1.55
CA ALA A 101 3.47 10.37 -1.76
C ALA A 101 4.18 9.54 -0.67
N GLU A 102 3.73 9.63 0.58
CA GLU A 102 4.20 8.80 1.69
C GLU A 102 3.91 7.31 1.43
N ASP A 103 2.68 6.96 1.06
CA ASP A 103 2.27 5.60 0.64
C ASP A 103 3.20 5.02 -0.45
N LEU A 104 3.54 5.83 -1.45
CA LEU A 104 4.44 5.43 -2.53
C LEU A 104 5.88 5.24 -2.03
N CYS A 105 6.33 6.08 -1.09
CA CYS A 105 7.63 5.95 -0.45
C CYS A 105 7.71 4.64 0.36
N ASP A 106 6.66 4.32 1.10
CA ASP A 106 6.52 3.08 1.85
C ASP A 106 6.58 1.85 0.94
N GLN A 107 5.89 1.91 -0.20
CA GLN A 107 5.95 0.85 -1.21
C GLN A 107 7.34 0.71 -1.83
N PHE A 108 8.03 1.81 -2.11
CA PHE A 108 9.41 1.79 -2.58
C PHE A 108 10.31 1.04 -1.58
N CYS A 109 10.25 1.41 -0.30
CA CYS A 109 11.04 0.79 0.75
C CYS A 109 10.79 -0.72 0.88
N ARG A 110 9.51 -1.13 0.89
CA ARG A 110 9.10 -2.54 1.02
C ARG A 110 9.40 -3.40 -0.21
N ARG A 111 9.46 -2.79 -1.40
CA ARG A 111 9.84 -3.51 -2.63
C ARG A 111 11.35 -3.69 -2.73
N ARG A 112 12.13 -2.70 -2.28
CA ARG A 112 13.60 -2.78 -2.21
C ARG A 112 14.09 -3.73 -1.11
N ASP A 113 13.45 -3.78 0.06
CA ASP A 113 13.86 -4.71 1.13
C ASP A 113 13.73 -6.20 0.73
N ARG A 114 12.89 -6.50 -0.26
CA ARG A 114 12.67 -7.86 -0.77
C ARG A 114 13.54 -8.23 -1.97
N SER A 115 14.36 -7.29 -2.47
CA SER A 115 15.24 -7.47 -3.63
C SER A 115 16.62 -7.95 -3.21
#